data_AF-A0A8T4RTG0-F1
#
_entry.id   AF-A0A8T4RTG0-F1
#
_cell.length_a   1.000
_cell.length_b   1.000
_cell.length_c   1.000
_cell.angle_alpha   90.00
_cell.angle_beta   90.00
_cell.angle_gamma   90.00
#
_symmetry.space_group_name_H-M   'P 1'
#
loop_
_entity.id
_entity.type
_entity.pdbx_description
1 polymer ?
#
loop_
_entity_poly.entity_id
_entity_poly.type
_entity_poly.pdbx_seq_one_letter_code
_entity_poly.pdbx_strand_id
1 'polypeptide(L)' 'MGKKNKNKAKKTNPKKERYLKFRKEKNTAMILDMPDLTDEQQKEKQEAEEKLSRFFRFRPKVPPREIRERKALSKR' A
#
# COMPACT_ATOMS: atom_id res chain seq x y z
N MET A 1 -27.20 -54.85 22.45
CA MET A 1 -26.87 -53.44 22.14
C MET A 1 -25.43 -53.15 22.53
N GLY A 2 -24.47 -53.26 21.60
CA GLY A 2 -23.03 -53.19 21.90
C GLY A 2 -22.50 -51.75 22.02
N LYS A 3 -21.80 -51.45 23.12
CA LYS A 3 -21.14 -50.15 23.38
C LYS A 3 -20.05 -49.90 22.33
N LYS A 4 -20.22 -48.87 21.49
CA LYS A 4 -19.21 -48.49 20.47
C LYS A 4 -18.14 -47.60 21.12
N ASN A 5 -16.89 -48.07 21.08
CA ASN A 5 -15.72 -47.35 21.59
C ASN A 5 -15.49 -46.05 20.79
N LYS A 6 -15.67 -44.90 21.45
CA LYS A 6 -15.56 -43.56 20.85
C LYS A 6 -14.12 -43.11 20.55
N ASN A 7 -13.12 -43.85 21.02
CA ASN A 7 -11.70 -43.49 20.91
C ASN A 7 -10.98 -44.09 19.69
N LYS A 8 -11.68 -44.80 18.79
CA LYS A 8 -11.06 -45.27 17.55
C LYS A 8 -10.99 -44.11 16.55
N ALA A 9 -9.78 -43.67 16.22
CA ALA A 9 -9.55 -42.70 15.16
C ALA A 9 -10.24 -43.18 13.87
N LYS A 10 -11.18 -42.37 13.36
CA LYS A 10 -11.83 -42.66 12.09
C LYS A 10 -10.77 -42.59 11.00
N LYS A 11 -10.65 -43.64 10.17
CA LYS A 11 -9.75 -43.64 9.01
C LYS A 11 -10.05 -42.43 8.15
N THR A 12 -9.16 -41.45 8.16
CA THR A 12 -9.26 -40.24 7.34
C THR A 12 -8.93 -40.60 5.89
N ASN A 13 -9.67 -40.00 4.94
CA ASN A 13 -9.41 -40.24 3.52
C ASN A 13 -8.01 -39.70 3.17
N PRO A 14 -7.15 -40.47 2.49
CA PRO A 14 -5.78 -40.08 2.16
C PRO A 14 -5.69 -38.76 1.37
N LYS A 15 -6.73 -38.39 0.60
CA LYS A 15 -6.78 -37.09 -0.06
C LYS A 15 -6.80 -35.94 0.95
N LYS A 16 -7.60 -36.05 2.02
CA LYS A 16 -7.70 -35.01 3.07
C LYS A 16 -6.39 -34.84 3.83
N GLU A 17 -5.66 -35.94 4.07
CA GLU A 17 -4.34 -35.89 4.70
C GLU A 17 -3.28 -35.25 3.82
N ARG A 18 -3.31 -35.50 2.50
CA ARG A 18 -2.41 -34.83 1.53
C ARG A 18 -2.65 -33.32 1.53
N TYR A 19 -3.89 -32.88 1.40
CA TYR A 19 -4.21 -31.43 1.39
C TYR A 19 -3.96 -30.72 2.73
N LEU A 20 -4.00 -31.44 3.86
CA LEU A 20 -3.65 -30.86 5.16
C LEU A 20 -2.17 -30.49 5.28
N LYS A 21 -1.28 -31.21 4.58
CA LYS A 21 0.16 -30.94 4.58
C LYS A 21 0.49 -29.64 3.82
N PHE A 22 -0.31 -29.28 2.81
CA PHE A 22 -0.09 -28.10 1.97
C PHE A 22 -0.77 -26.83 2.51
N ARG A 23 -1.73 -26.94 3.44
CA ARG A 23 -2.41 -25.78 4.07
C ARG A 23 -1.71 -25.25 5.32
N LYS A 24 -0.55 -25.81 5.70
CA LYS A 24 0.21 -25.42 6.89
C LYS A 24 1.25 -24.34 6.62
N GLU A 25 1.49 -23.97 5.37
CA GLU A 25 2.19 -22.72 5.06
C GLU A 25 1.25 -21.60 5.48
N LYS A 26 1.46 -21.09 6.69
CA LYS A 26 0.77 -19.92 7.20
C LYS A 26 0.97 -18.83 6.15
N ASN A 27 -0.10 -18.17 5.73
CA ASN A 27 0.01 -16.88 5.07
C ASN A 27 0.83 -16.00 6.02
N THR A 28 2.13 -15.88 5.77
CA THR A 28 2.96 -14.83 6.34
C THR A 28 2.52 -13.59 5.61
N ALA A 29 1.36 -13.06 6.01
CA ALA A 29 1.09 -11.66 5.82
C ALA A 29 2.27 -10.96 6.51
N MET A 30 3.25 -10.55 5.71
CA MET A 30 4.35 -9.74 6.21
C MET A 30 3.67 -8.47 6.71
N ILE A 31 3.56 -8.34 8.02
CA ILE A 31 3.10 -7.12 8.64
C ILE A 31 4.25 -6.13 8.41
N LEU A 32 4.09 -5.30 7.39
CA LEU A 32 5.01 -4.20 7.12
C LEU A 32 4.60 -3.07 8.06
N ASP A 33 5.15 -3.09 9.27
CA ASP A 33 5.02 -1.96 10.18
C ASP A 33 6.06 -0.90 9.79
N MET A 34 5.58 0.33 9.57
CA MET A 34 6.49 1.45 9.41
C MET A 34 7.13 1.77 10.77
N PRO A 35 8.42 2.12 10.82
CA PRO A 35 9.05 2.55 12.05
C PRO A 35 8.42 3.85 12.56
N ASP A 36 8.27 3.96 13.87
CA ASP A 36 7.86 5.21 14.50
C ASP A 36 8.96 6.26 14.29
N LEU A 37 8.58 7.36 13.64
CA LEU A 37 9.48 8.48 13.35
C LEU A 37 9.45 9.46 14.53
N THR A 38 10.63 9.93 14.96
CA THR A 38 10.72 11.02 15.92
C THR A 38 10.21 12.34 15.33
N ASP A 39 9.84 13.30 16.17
CA ASP A 39 9.29 14.60 15.71
C ASP A 39 10.23 15.35 14.75
N GLU A 40 11.54 15.21 14.94
CA GLU A 40 12.55 15.80 14.06
C GLU A 40 12.54 15.14 12.67
N GLN A 41 12.49 13.80 12.63
CA GLN A 41 12.44 13.04 11.37
C GLN A 41 11.14 13.26 10.60
N GLN A 42 10.03 13.48 11.32
CA GLN A 42 8.76 13.82 10.67
C GLN A 42 8.82 15.17 9.96
N LYS A 43 9.46 16.18 10.58
CA LYS A 43 9.65 17.49 9.96
C LYS A 43 10.53 17.41 8.71
N GLU A 44 11.65 16.69 8.77
CA GLU A 44 12.52 16.49 7.61
C GLU A 44 11.77 15.84 6.44
N LYS A 45 10.93 14.83 6.73
CA LYS A 45 10.11 14.17 5.73
C LYS A 45 9.10 15.13 5.09
N GLN A 46 8.41 15.95 5.90
CA GLN A 46 7.46 16.95 5.41
C GLN A 46 8.16 17.98 4.51
N GLU A 47 9.33 18.47 4.90
CA GLU A 47 10.10 19.41 4.07
C GLU A 47 10.57 18.80 2.75
N ALA A 48 10.98 17.53 2.78
CA ALA A 48 11.36 16.79 1.58
C ALA A 48 10.17 16.62 0.62
N GLU A 49 9.00 16.25 1.15
CA GLU A 49 7.76 16.12 0.39
C GLU A 49 7.33 17.45 -0.23
N GLU A 50 7.47 18.57 0.48
CA GLU A 50 7.19 19.90 -0.07
C GLU A 50 8.11 20.27 -1.23
N LYS A 51 9.42 20.01 -1.10
CA LYS A 51 10.40 20.25 -2.17
C LYS A 51 10.06 19.42 -3.40
N LEU A 52 9.72 18.15 -3.20
CA LEU A 52 9.30 17.24 -4.26
C LEU A 52 8.01 17.74 -4.93
N SER A 53 7.02 18.15 -4.14
CA SER A 53 5.76 18.72 -4.64
C SER A 53 6.01 19.95 -5.50
N ARG A 54 6.91 20.85 -5.08
CA ARG A 54 7.29 22.04 -5.88
C ARG A 54 7.99 21.68 -7.19
N PHE A 55 8.75 20.58 -7.23
CA PHE A 55 9.41 20.09 -8.43
C PHE A 55 8.41 19.45 -9.41
N PHE A 56 7.50 18.62 -8.90
CA PHE A 56 6.51 17.91 -9.71
C PHE A 56 5.28 18.73 -10.09
N ARG A 57 4.99 19.82 -9.36
CA ARG A 57 4.05 20.83 -9.82
C ARG A 57 4.64 21.42 -11.09
N PHE A 58 4.18 20.91 -12.23
CA PHE A 58 4.32 21.54 -13.54
C PHE A 58 4.04 23.02 -13.33
N ARG A 59 5.08 23.86 -13.32
CA ARG A 59 4.87 25.30 -13.36
C ARG A 59 4.26 25.55 -14.72
N PRO A 60 2.96 25.88 -14.85
CA PRO A 60 2.43 26.24 -16.15
C PRO A 60 3.31 27.38 -16.65
N LYS A 61 3.92 27.22 -17.83
CA LYS A 61 4.73 28.27 -18.44
C LYS A 61 3.82 29.49 -18.58
N VAL A 62 3.95 30.43 -17.65
CA VAL A 62 3.25 31.70 -17.71
C VAL A 62 3.70 32.35 -19.02
N PRO A 63 2.76 32.67 -19.93
CA PRO A 63 3.14 33.32 -21.18
C PRO A 63 3.83 34.65 -20.86
N PRO A 64 4.89 35.01 -21.61
CA PRO A 64 5.61 36.27 -21.42
C PRO A 64 4.65 37.47 -21.49
N ARG A 65 5.04 38.56 -20.81
CA ARG A 65 4.18 39.75 -20.58
C ARG A 65 3.60 40.30 -21.88
N GLU A 66 4.42 40.36 -22.93
CA GLU A 66 4.03 40.82 -24.28
C GLU A 66 2.82 40.06 -24.84
N ILE A 67 2.75 38.74 -24.64
CA ILE A 67 1.63 37.92 -25.13
C ILE A 67 0.36 38.19 -24.32
N ARG A 68 0.50 38.44 -23.01
CA ARG A 68 -0.63 38.78 -22.14
C ARG A 68 -1.20 40.15 -22.49
N GLU A 69 -0.33 41.12 -22.72
CA GLU A 69 -0.70 42.48 -23.12
C GLU A 69 -1.39 42.49 -24.48
N ARG A 70 -0.83 41.78 -25.48
CA ARG A 70 -1.48 41.61 -26.79
C ARG A 70 -2.86 40.97 -26.68
N LYS A 71 -3.01 39.91 -25.88
CA LYS A 71 -4.31 39.27 -25.66
C LYS A 71 -5.31 40.20 -24.96
N ALA A 72 -4.85 40.99 -23.99
CA ALA A 72 -5.70 41.94 -23.28
C ALA A 72 -6.19 43.06 -24.21
N LEU A 73 -5.31 43.57 -25.09
CA LEU A 73 -5.66 44.56 -26.10
C LEU A 73 -6.60 43.99 -27.18
N SER A 74 -6.42 42.73 -27.61
CA SER A 74 -7.27 42.08 -28.62
C SER A 74 -8.68 41.73 -28.14
N LYS A 75 -8.91 41.74 -26.81
CA LYS A 75 -10.22 41.46 -26.20
C LYS A 75 -11.05 42.72 -25.95
N ARG A 76 -10.44 43.90 -26.12
CA ARG A 76 -11.14 45.18 -26.16
C ARG A 76 -11.63 45.45 -27.56
#